data_AF-A0A7S3EW81-F1
#
_entry.id   AF-A0A7S3EW81-F1
#
_cell.length_a   1.000
_cell.length_b   1.000
_cell.length_c   1.000
_cell.angle_alpha   90.00
_cell.angle_beta   90.00
_cell.angle_gamma   90.00
#
_symmetry.space_group_name_H-M   'P 1'
#
loop_
_entity.id
_entity.type
_entity.pdbx_description
1 polymer ?
#
loop_
_entity_poly.entity_id
_entity_poly.type
_entity_poly.pdbx_seq_one_letter_code
_entity_poly.pdbx_strand_id
1 'polypeptide(L)'
;LGPDEELELIQRAWFFIASTDARRDLDAAGGLGAGAAWDEVPSQSAVYEWVRKAAAERAARSLSAAASPAGDRTSLRTAVRRLRQHIPPPTPLPIPASMSDTDCRLRESLGRAAYNKLFMHNQGLIYHEVNNLVPEWKVATVIEKADFLQEGAQGLLRAIRLFEPERGVRFSTYATWHV
;
A
#
# COMPACT_ATOMS: atom_id res chain seq x y z
N LEU A 1 -0.11 16.91 0.80
CA LEU A 1 -1.14 16.41 -0.12
C LEU A 1 -2.51 16.75 0.48
N GLY A 2 -3.47 17.17 -0.34
CA GLY A 2 -4.86 17.25 0.08
C GLY A 2 -5.44 15.85 0.34
N PRO A 3 -6.53 15.68 1.12
CA PRO A 3 -7.13 14.37 1.37
C PRO A 3 -7.53 13.62 0.09
N ASP A 4 -8.12 14.32 -0.88
CA ASP A 4 -8.59 13.72 -2.13
C ASP A 4 -7.42 13.31 -3.04
N GLU A 5 -6.38 14.15 -3.12
CA GLU A 5 -5.16 13.85 -3.87
C GLU A 5 -4.41 12.66 -3.25
N GLU A 6 -4.35 12.57 -1.92
CA GLU A 6 -3.75 11.45 -1.20
C GLU A 6 -4.49 10.15 -1.50
N LEU A 7 -5.83 10.17 -1.43
CA LEU A 7 -6.69 9.04 -1.80
C LEU A 7 -6.46 8.59 -3.24
N GLU A 8 -6.45 9.53 -4.18
CA GLU A 8 -6.22 9.25 -5.60
C GLU A 8 -4.85 8.59 -5.83
N LEU A 9 -3.81 9.10 -5.19
CA LEU A 9 -2.48 8.52 -5.31
C LEU A 9 -2.42 7.11 -4.72
N ILE A 10 -3.06 6.87 -3.58
CA ILE A 10 -3.12 5.54 -2.96
C ILE A 10 -3.82 4.56 -3.89
N GLN A 11 -4.94 4.99 -4.45
CA GLN A 11 -5.73 4.19 -5.38
C GLN A 11 -4.94 3.82 -6.64
N ARG A 12 -4.21 4.77 -7.23
CA ARG A 12 -3.33 4.52 -8.38
C ARG A 12 -2.16 3.61 -8.01
N ALA A 13 -1.50 3.89 -6.89
CA ALA A 13 -0.35 3.12 -6.41
C ALA A 13 -0.73 1.65 -6.14
N TRP A 14 -1.92 1.40 -5.62
CA TRP A 14 -2.42 0.05 -5.36
C TRP A 14 -2.47 -0.80 -6.63
N PHE A 15 -2.90 -0.24 -7.77
CA PHE A 15 -2.93 -0.98 -9.03
C PHE A 15 -1.53 -1.46 -9.44
N PHE A 16 -0.53 -0.58 -9.33
CA PHE A 16 0.86 -0.94 -9.60
C PHE A 16 1.38 -2.03 -8.64
N ILE A 17 1.11 -1.92 -7.34
CA ILE A 17 1.52 -2.93 -6.36
C ILE A 17 0.87 -4.29 -6.68
N ALA A 18 -0.44 -4.28 -6.93
CA ALA A 18 -1.18 -5.49 -7.25
C ALA A 18 -0.69 -6.13 -8.55
N SER A 19 -0.31 -5.33 -9.56
CA SER A 19 0.23 -5.87 -10.82
C SER A 19 1.63 -6.46 -10.64
N THR A 20 2.47 -5.88 -9.77
CA THR A 20 3.76 -6.47 -9.41
C THR A 20 3.62 -7.78 -8.62
N ASP A 21 2.67 -7.83 -7.68
CA ASP A 21 2.36 -9.05 -6.93
C ASP A 21 1.82 -10.14 -7.86
N ALA A 22 0.92 -9.79 -8.79
CA ALA A 22 0.39 -10.69 -9.80
C ALA A 22 1.50 -11.33 -10.64
N ARG A 23 2.46 -10.55 -11.14
CA ARG A 23 3.58 -11.07 -11.93
C ARG A 23 4.42 -12.05 -11.12
N ARG A 24 4.78 -11.66 -9.89
CA ARG A 24 5.52 -12.54 -8.98
C ARG A 24 4.79 -13.86 -8.72
N ASP A 25 3.48 -13.83 -8.53
CA ASP A 25 2.68 -15.02 -8.25
C ASP A 25 2.48 -15.89 -9.50
N LEU A 26 2.34 -15.28 -10.68
CA LEU A 26 2.31 -15.98 -11.97
C LEU A 26 3.64 -16.65 -12.27
N ASP A 27 4.76 -15.97 -12.02
CA ASP A 27 6.11 -16.51 -12.16
C ASP A 27 6.32 -17.69 -11.18
N ALA A 28 5.87 -17.55 -9.93
CA ALA A 28 5.92 -18.61 -8.93
C ALA A 28 5.04 -19.82 -9.30
N ALA A 29 3.88 -19.58 -9.91
CA ALA A 29 3.00 -20.65 -10.41
C ALA A 29 3.58 -21.36 -11.65
N GLY A 30 4.28 -20.63 -12.52
CA GLY A 30 4.97 -21.18 -13.69
C GLY A 30 6.25 -21.94 -13.36
N GLY A 31 6.99 -21.52 -12.32
CA GLY A 31 8.28 -22.10 -11.91
C GLY A 31 8.23 -23.50 -11.28
N LEU A 32 7.04 -24.03 -10.98
CA LEU A 32 6.86 -25.42 -10.54
C LEU A 32 6.69 -26.42 -11.70
N GLY A 33 6.63 -25.93 -12.95
CA GLY A 33 6.70 -26.74 -14.16
C GLY A 33 8.13 -26.74 -14.71
N ALA A 34 8.84 -27.86 -14.55
CA ALA A 34 10.15 -28.05 -15.15
C ALA A 34 10.13 -27.76 -16.66
N GLY A 35 10.90 -26.76 -17.10
CA GLY A 35 11.24 -26.53 -18.50
C GLY A 35 10.71 -25.27 -19.19
N ALA A 36 10.13 -24.29 -18.48
CA ALA A 36 9.73 -23.03 -19.10
C ALA A 36 10.93 -22.09 -19.29
N ALA A 37 11.10 -21.58 -20.51
CA ALA A 37 12.16 -20.66 -20.89
C ALA A 37 12.15 -19.40 -20.01
N TRP A 38 13.34 -18.90 -19.64
CA TRP A 38 13.56 -17.71 -18.81
C TRP A 38 12.98 -16.39 -19.38
N ASP A 39 12.25 -16.45 -20.50
CA ASP A 39 11.84 -15.30 -21.32
C ASP A 39 10.30 -15.13 -21.47
N GLU A 40 9.47 -16.04 -20.94
CA GLU A 40 8.02 -15.89 -21.03
C GLU A 40 7.48 -14.89 -20.00
N VAL A 41 7.42 -13.62 -20.39
CA VAL A 41 6.77 -12.57 -19.60
C VAL A 41 5.26 -12.84 -19.53
N PRO A 42 4.64 -12.85 -18.33
CA PRO A 42 3.20 -13.04 -18.19
C PRO A 42 2.41 -12.04 -19.04
N SER A 43 1.37 -12.52 -19.73
CA SER A 43 0.51 -11.64 -20.53
C SER A 43 -0.21 -10.60 -19.65
N GLN A 44 -0.42 -9.39 -20.17
CA GLN A 44 -1.08 -8.32 -19.41
C GLN A 44 -2.52 -8.69 -19.02
N SER A 45 -3.20 -9.51 -19.83
CA SER A 45 -4.54 -10.01 -19.50
C SER A 45 -4.52 -10.94 -18.28
N ALA A 46 -3.51 -11.81 -18.15
CA ALA A 46 -3.36 -12.67 -16.97
C ALA A 46 -3.05 -11.87 -15.70
N VAL A 47 -2.14 -10.89 -15.81
CA VAL A 47 -1.84 -9.92 -14.73
C VAL A 47 -3.12 -9.20 -14.31
N TYR A 48 -3.89 -8.72 -15.28
CA TYR A 48 -5.12 -7.97 -15.01
C TYR A 48 -6.21 -8.79 -14.32
N GLU A 49 -6.45 -10.03 -14.76
CA GLU A 49 -7.41 -10.93 -14.12
C GLU A 49 -7.02 -11.24 -12.67
N TRP A 50 -5.72 -11.42 -12.41
CA TRP A 50 -5.22 -11.59 -11.05
C TRP A 50 -5.46 -10.33 -10.20
N VAL A 51 -5.15 -9.15 -10.72
CA VAL A 51 -5.40 -7.86 -10.04
C VAL A 51 -6.88 -7.68 -9.72
N ARG A 52 -7.78 -8.06 -10.64
CA ARG A 52 -9.24 -8.03 -10.41
C ARG A 52 -9.64 -8.95 -9.26
N LYS A 53 -9.13 -10.17 -9.22
CA LYS A 53 -9.37 -11.11 -8.12
C LYS A 53 -8.91 -10.52 -6.79
N ALA A 54 -7.69 -10.00 -6.72
CA ALA A 54 -7.13 -9.38 -5.51
C ALA A 54 -7.94 -8.15 -5.05
N ALA A 55 -8.48 -7.36 -6.00
CA ALA A 55 -9.34 -6.23 -5.69
C ALA A 55 -10.68 -6.66 -5.08
N ALA A 56 -11.30 -7.69 -5.65
CA ALA A 56 -12.54 -8.26 -5.13
C ALA A 56 -12.36 -8.80 -3.71
N GLU A 57 -11.25 -9.50 -3.45
CA GLU A 57 -10.89 -9.98 -2.11
C GLU A 57 -10.64 -8.82 -1.13
N ARG A 58 -9.97 -7.75 -1.58
CA ARG A 58 -9.73 -6.56 -0.77
C ARG A 58 -11.05 -5.85 -0.41
N ALA A 59 -11.95 -5.70 -1.37
CA ALA A 59 -13.28 -5.14 -1.14
C ALA A 59 -14.09 -6.00 -0.15
N ALA A 60 -14.02 -7.33 -0.27
CA ALA A 60 -14.67 -8.24 0.65
C ALA A 60 -14.11 -8.12 2.09
N ARG A 61 -12.77 -7.96 2.23
CA ARG A 61 -12.12 -7.72 3.53
C ARG A 61 -12.56 -6.40 4.16
N SER A 62 -12.68 -5.33 3.37
CA SER A 62 -13.09 -4.02 3.91
C SER A 62 -14.54 -4.02 4.39
N LEU A 63 -15.45 -4.64 3.63
CA LEU A 63 -16.84 -4.88 4.03
C LEU A 63 -16.94 -5.70 5.33
N SER A 64 -16.15 -6.77 5.46
CA SER A 64 -16.10 -7.59 6.69
C SER A 64 -15.55 -6.83 7.88
N ALA A 65 -14.51 -6.00 7.69
CA ALA A 65 -13.91 -5.19 8.75
C ALA A 65 -14.86 -4.10 9.27
N ALA A 66 -15.77 -3.60 8.45
CA ALA A 66 -16.82 -2.67 8.84
C ALA A 66 -17.93 -3.33 9.71
N ALA A 67 -18.12 -4.65 9.60
CA ALA A 67 -19.20 -5.39 10.25
C ALA A 67 -18.87 -5.95 11.66
N SER A 68 -17.66 -5.76 12.18
CA SER A 68 -17.24 -6.34 13.47
C SER A 68 -17.83 -5.59 14.68
N PRO A 69 -18.51 -6.27 15.64
CA PRO A 69 -19.24 -5.60 16.71
C PRO A 69 -18.31 -5.07 17.81
N ALA A 70 -18.71 -3.93 18.38
CA ALA A 70 -17.99 -3.21 19.41
C ALA A 70 -17.90 -3.99 20.74
N GLY A 71 -16.68 -4.25 21.22
CA GLY A 71 -16.37 -4.63 22.61
C GLY A 71 -15.34 -3.69 23.24
N ASP A 72 -15.62 -3.28 24.49
CA ASP A 72 -14.88 -2.50 25.52
C ASP A 72 -13.35 -2.34 25.42
N ARG A 73 -12.66 -1.39 26.08
CA ARG A 73 -12.84 0.00 26.56
C ARG A 73 -11.42 0.43 27.03
N THR A 74 -11.07 1.72 26.96
CA THR A 74 -9.92 2.36 27.67
C THR A 74 -8.53 2.38 27.03
N SER A 75 -8.40 2.60 25.72
CA SER A 75 -7.08 2.92 25.11
C SER A 75 -7.22 4.08 24.13
N LEU A 76 -6.14 4.83 23.85
CA LEU A 76 -6.02 5.80 22.75
C LEU A 76 -6.55 5.27 21.41
N ARG A 77 -6.55 3.93 21.25
CA ARG A 77 -7.27 3.17 20.21
C ARG A 77 -8.76 3.54 20.07
N THR A 78 -9.43 3.88 21.16
CA THR A 78 -10.85 4.28 21.19
C THR A 78 -11.05 5.71 20.67
N ALA A 79 -10.10 6.62 20.90
CA ALA A 79 -10.15 7.98 20.38
C ALA A 79 -9.93 8.01 18.86
N VAL A 80 -8.93 7.24 18.38
CA VAL A 80 -8.73 6.99 16.93
C VAL A 80 -9.95 6.28 16.31
N ARG A 81 -10.63 5.41 17.05
CA ARG A 81 -11.88 4.76 16.61
C ARG A 81 -13.08 5.72 16.56
N ARG A 82 -13.15 6.75 17.41
CA ARG A 82 -14.24 7.76 17.35
C ARG A 82 -14.09 8.68 16.14
N LEU A 83 -12.86 9.01 15.76
CA LEU A 83 -12.59 9.71 14.49
C LEU A 83 -13.05 8.90 13.26
N ARG A 84 -13.22 7.58 13.36
CA ARG A 84 -13.79 6.73 12.28
C ARG A 84 -15.26 6.97 11.98
N GLN A 85 -16.05 7.57 12.87
CA GLN A 85 -17.52 7.56 12.75
C GLN A 85 -18.10 8.55 11.72
N HIS A 86 -17.28 9.39 11.08
CA HIS A 86 -17.76 10.42 10.15
C HIS A 86 -17.16 10.32 8.74
N ILE A 87 -16.35 9.30 8.44
CA ILE A 87 -15.76 9.15 7.11
C ILE A 87 -16.32 7.87 6.51
N PRO A 88 -17.14 7.96 5.44
CA PRO A 88 -17.64 6.77 4.76
C PRO A 88 -16.44 5.97 4.23
N PRO A 89 -16.53 4.62 4.20
CA PRO A 89 -15.52 3.84 3.50
C PRO A 89 -15.46 4.35 2.04
N PRO A 90 -14.31 4.87 1.55
CA PRO A 90 -14.02 5.05 0.15
C PRO A 90 -14.43 3.79 -0.58
N THR A 91 -15.15 4.01 -1.66
CA THR A 91 -15.56 2.99 -2.58
C THR A 91 -14.34 2.15 -2.98
N PRO A 92 -14.45 0.80 -2.95
CA PRO A 92 -13.46 -0.06 -3.56
C PRO A 92 -13.16 0.43 -4.97
N LEU A 93 -11.88 0.45 -5.35
CA LEU A 93 -11.44 0.82 -6.68
C LEU A 93 -12.30 0.11 -7.74
N PRO A 94 -13.07 0.84 -8.56
CA PRO A 94 -13.82 0.21 -9.65
C PRO A 94 -12.80 -0.24 -10.70
N ILE A 95 -12.40 -1.50 -10.61
CA ILE A 95 -11.61 -2.14 -11.65
C ILE A 95 -12.59 -2.55 -12.76
N PRO A 96 -12.41 -2.07 -14.01
CA PRO A 96 -13.36 -2.35 -15.08
C PRO A 96 -13.47 -3.87 -15.35
N ALA A 97 -14.58 -4.31 -15.93
CA ALA A 97 -14.76 -5.73 -16.24
C ALA A 97 -13.77 -6.23 -17.30
N SER A 98 -13.31 -5.34 -18.19
CA SER A 98 -12.33 -5.61 -19.24
C SER A 98 -11.45 -4.38 -19.45
N MET A 99 -10.18 -4.58 -19.81
CA MET A 99 -9.23 -3.50 -20.09
C MET A 99 -8.27 -3.91 -21.21
N SER A 100 -7.90 -2.96 -22.07
CA SER A 100 -6.91 -3.20 -23.12
C SER A 100 -5.49 -3.34 -22.55
N ASP A 101 -4.59 -3.99 -23.29
CA ASP A 101 -3.16 -4.10 -22.91
C ASP A 101 -2.53 -2.71 -22.71
N THR A 102 -2.85 -1.76 -23.61
CA THR A 102 -2.38 -0.38 -23.55
C THR A 102 -2.87 0.34 -22.30
N ASP A 103 -4.16 0.21 -21.96
CA ASP A 103 -4.72 0.80 -20.74
C ASP A 103 -4.13 0.18 -19.48
N CYS A 104 -3.83 -1.12 -19.50
CA CYS A 104 -3.15 -1.81 -18.40
C CYS A 104 -1.78 -1.19 -18.13
N ARG A 105 -0.93 -1.12 -19.15
CA ARG A 105 0.40 -0.51 -19.04
C ARG A 105 0.33 0.95 -18.60
N LEU A 106 -0.64 1.70 -19.11
CA LEU A 106 -0.84 3.09 -18.70
C LEU A 106 -1.17 3.17 -17.21
N ARG A 107 -2.13 2.37 -16.71
CA ARG A 107 -2.46 2.34 -15.27
C ARG A 107 -1.29 1.90 -14.41
N GLU A 108 -0.49 0.93 -14.85
CA GLU A 108 0.74 0.54 -14.15
C GLU A 108 1.73 1.70 -14.03
N SER A 109 1.98 2.42 -15.13
CA SER A 109 2.91 3.56 -15.13
C SER A 109 2.42 4.73 -14.25
N LEU A 110 1.13 5.05 -14.31
CA LEU A 110 0.49 6.04 -13.45
C LEU A 110 0.53 5.61 -11.98
N GLY A 111 0.33 4.32 -11.72
CA GLY A 111 0.43 3.75 -10.38
C GLY A 111 1.84 3.80 -9.83
N ARG A 112 2.87 3.51 -10.66
CA ARG A 112 4.27 3.64 -10.27
C ARG A 112 4.63 5.09 -9.94
N ALA A 113 4.19 6.04 -10.76
CA ALA A 113 4.38 7.46 -10.50
C ALA A 113 3.70 7.89 -9.20
N ALA A 114 2.48 7.41 -8.95
CA ALA A 114 1.75 7.69 -7.72
C ALA A 114 2.43 7.10 -6.48
N TYR A 115 2.91 5.85 -6.56
CA TYR A 115 3.68 5.19 -5.51
C TYR A 115 4.93 5.98 -5.15
N ASN A 116 5.72 6.38 -6.15
CA ASN A 116 6.91 7.21 -5.95
C ASN A 116 6.55 8.57 -5.33
N LYS A 117 5.49 9.23 -5.81
CA LYS A 117 5.04 10.53 -5.28
C LYS A 117 4.60 10.43 -3.82
N LEU A 118 3.85 9.38 -3.45
CA LEU A 118 3.45 9.13 -2.07
C LEU A 118 4.65 8.91 -1.16
N PHE A 119 5.59 8.07 -1.59
CA PHE A 119 6.80 7.81 -0.83
C PHE A 119 7.58 9.11 -0.60
N MET A 120 7.94 9.83 -1.69
CA MET A 120 8.71 11.07 -1.63
C MET A 120 8.03 12.13 -0.76
N HIS A 121 6.71 12.28 -0.85
CA HIS A 121 5.97 13.25 -0.02
C HIS A 121 6.05 12.93 1.48
N ASN A 122 6.14 11.65 1.86
CA ASN A 122 6.15 11.21 3.25
C ASN A 122 7.54 10.86 3.77
N GLN A 123 8.62 11.05 2.98
CA GLN A 123 9.99 10.74 3.41
C GLN A 123 10.43 11.47 4.69
N GLY A 124 9.95 12.70 4.92
CA GLY A 124 10.25 13.45 6.14
C GLY A 124 9.74 12.77 7.41
N LEU A 125 8.70 11.93 7.30
CA LEU A 125 8.19 11.14 8.42
C LEU A 125 9.23 10.12 8.90
N ILE A 126 10.01 9.54 7.98
CA ILE A 126 11.06 8.57 8.33
C ILE A 126 12.07 9.22 9.26
N TYR A 127 12.56 10.40 8.90
CA TYR A 127 13.49 11.16 9.73
C TYR A 127 12.89 11.51 11.09
N HIS A 128 11.62 11.94 11.11
CA HIS A 128 10.92 12.28 12.35
C HIS A 128 10.82 11.09 13.30
N GLU A 129 10.31 9.95 12.82
CA GLU A 129 10.12 8.76 13.65
C GLU A 129 11.45 8.14 14.10
N VAL A 130 12.42 8.00 13.19
CA VAL A 130 13.75 7.46 13.53
C VAL A 130 14.44 8.32 14.59
N ASN A 131 14.44 9.65 14.43
CA ASN A 131 15.03 10.57 15.41
C ASN A 131 14.32 10.51 16.78
N ASN A 132 13.03 10.18 16.81
CA ASN A 132 12.28 10.06 18.06
C ASN A 132 12.48 8.70 18.74
N LEU A 133 12.65 7.62 17.97
CA LEU A 133 12.76 6.25 18.48
C LEU A 133 14.19 5.85 18.84
N VAL A 134 15.21 6.45 18.20
CA VAL A 134 16.62 6.10 18.41
C VAL A 134 17.28 7.15 19.31
N PRO A 135 17.53 6.86 20.61
CA PRO A 135 18.09 7.84 21.55
C PRO A 135 19.47 8.37 21.14
N GLU A 136 20.26 7.52 20.47
CA GLU A 136 21.63 7.78 20.07
C GLU A 136 21.74 8.41 18.67
N TRP A 137 20.61 8.74 18.02
CA TRP A 137 20.58 9.26 16.65
C TRP A 137 21.60 10.39 16.40
N LYS A 138 21.78 11.31 17.36
CA LYS A 138 22.72 12.44 17.20
C LYS A 138 24.18 12.01 17.11
N VAL A 139 24.57 10.99 17.89
CA VAL A 139 25.95 10.49 18.00
C VAL A 139 26.23 9.29 17.09
N ALA A 140 25.18 8.67 16.54
CA ALA A 140 25.30 7.55 15.62
C ALA A 140 26.17 7.90 14.40
N THR A 141 26.93 6.90 13.96
CA THR A 141 27.78 6.96 12.78
C THR A 141 26.95 7.12 11.51
N VAL A 142 27.60 7.50 10.40
CA VAL A 142 26.92 7.66 9.10
C VAL A 142 26.29 6.34 8.64
N ILE A 143 26.94 5.21 8.92
CA ILE A 143 26.46 3.87 8.53
C ILE A 143 25.21 3.52 9.32
N GLU A 144 25.25 3.63 10.66
CA GLU A 144 24.09 3.33 11.51
C GLU A 144 22.89 4.22 11.17
N LYS A 145 23.13 5.51 10.88
CA LYS A 145 22.08 6.42 10.43
C LYS A 145 21.46 5.97 9.11
N ALA A 146 22.27 5.52 8.16
CA ALA A 146 21.78 5.01 6.89
C ALA A 146 20.93 3.74 7.09
N ASP A 147 21.35 2.85 7.98
CA ASP A 147 20.62 1.61 8.28
C ASP A 147 19.24 1.91 8.90
N PHE A 148 19.17 2.79 9.91
CA PHE A 148 17.87 3.18 10.49
C PHE A 148 16.94 3.84 9.47
N LEU A 149 17.48 4.72 8.60
CA LEU A 149 16.68 5.35 7.55
C LEU A 149 16.21 4.34 6.49
N GLN A 150 17.02 3.32 6.18
CA GLN A 150 16.63 2.25 5.27
C GLN A 150 15.50 1.40 5.85
N GLU A 151 15.59 1.00 7.12
CA GLU A 151 14.51 0.28 7.80
C GLU A 151 13.22 1.11 7.87
N GLY A 152 13.32 2.39 8.23
CA GLY A 152 12.17 3.29 8.21
C GLY A 152 11.59 3.49 6.80
N ALA A 153 12.41 3.48 5.75
CA ALA A 153 11.94 3.45 4.37
C ALA A 153 11.18 2.17 4.04
N GLN A 154 11.66 0.99 4.47
CA GLN A 154 10.93 -0.27 4.34
C GLN A 154 9.58 -0.23 5.06
N GLY A 155 9.55 0.35 6.26
CA GLY A 155 8.34 0.62 7.04
C GLY A 155 7.34 1.48 6.27
N LEU A 156 7.79 2.59 5.69
CA LEU A 156 6.92 3.47 4.89
C LEU A 156 6.38 2.78 3.63
N LEU A 157 7.21 2.02 2.91
CA LEU A 157 6.78 1.26 1.72
C LEU A 157 5.73 0.20 2.12
N ARG A 158 5.92 -0.48 3.25
CA ARG A 158 4.93 -1.41 3.82
C ARG A 158 3.63 -0.69 4.18
N ALA A 159 3.71 0.50 4.76
CA ALA A 159 2.53 1.30 5.07
C ALA A 159 1.73 1.63 3.80
N ILE A 160 2.38 2.06 2.70
CA ILE A 160 1.69 2.34 1.42
C ILE A 160 0.92 1.11 0.94
N ARG A 161 1.52 -0.08 1.01
CA ARG A 161 0.91 -1.34 0.54
C ARG A 161 -0.30 -1.76 1.37
N LEU A 162 -0.24 -1.57 2.68
CA LEU A 162 -1.27 -2.02 3.62
C LEU A 162 -2.33 -0.97 3.95
N PHE A 163 -2.09 0.30 3.57
CA PHE A 163 -2.99 1.38 3.94
C PHE A 163 -4.38 1.18 3.32
N GLU A 164 -5.40 1.36 4.15
CA GLU A 164 -6.79 1.31 3.75
C GLU A 164 -7.40 2.70 3.99
N PRO A 165 -7.64 3.50 2.93
CA PRO A 165 -8.22 4.82 3.09
C PRO A 165 -9.62 4.77 3.74
N GLU A 166 -10.25 3.60 3.72
CA GLU A 166 -11.54 3.32 4.36
C GLU A 166 -11.59 3.42 5.86
N ARG A 167 -10.42 3.55 6.48
CA ARG A 167 -10.32 3.74 7.92
C ARG A 167 -10.52 5.19 8.34
N GLY A 168 -10.61 6.14 7.40
CA GLY A 168 -10.86 7.55 7.72
C GLY A 168 -9.72 8.22 8.49
N VAL A 169 -8.49 7.72 8.36
CA VAL A 169 -7.29 8.31 8.96
C VAL A 169 -6.38 8.80 7.85
N ARG A 170 -5.56 9.83 8.11
CA ARG A 170 -4.54 10.25 7.16
C ARG A 170 -3.47 9.16 7.04
N PHE A 171 -2.88 9.02 5.86
CA PHE A 171 -1.82 8.07 5.58
C PHE A 171 -0.63 8.27 6.52
N SER A 172 -0.19 9.50 6.76
CA SER A 172 0.93 9.80 7.67
C SER A 172 0.70 9.27 9.08
N THR A 173 -0.51 9.43 9.61
CA THR A 173 -0.91 8.89 10.93
C THR A 173 -0.85 7.36 10.98
N TYR A 174 -1.19 6.70 9.87
CA TYR A 174 -1.08 5.25 9.78
C TYR A 174 0.37 4.80 9.64
N ALA A 175 1.16 5.51 8.82
CA ALA A 175 2.53 5.17 8.50
C ALA A 175 3.48 5.20 9.71
N THR A 176 3.23 6.07 10.69
CA THR A 176 3.98 6.10 11.98
C THR A 176 4.00 4.75 12.72
N TRP A 177 3.07 3.83 12.47
CA TRP A 177 3.09 2.51 13.12
C TRP A 177 3.94 1.46 12.39
N HIS A 178 4.37 1.77 11.17
CA HIS A 178 5.19 0.87 10.34
C HIS A 178 6.63 1.35 10.21
N VAL A 179 6.83 2.67 10.28
CA VAL A 179 8.15 3.32 10.39
C VAL A 179 8.65 3.17 11.82
#